data_AF-A0A2A5IE55-F1
#
_entry.id   AF-A0A2A5IE55-F1
#
_cell.length_a   1.000
_cell.length_b   1.000
_cell.length_c   1.000
_cell.angle_alpha   90.00
_cell.angle_beta   90.00
_cell.angle_gamma   90.00
#
_symmetry.space_group_name_H-M   'P 1'
#
loop_
_entity.id
_entity.type
_entity.pdbx_description
1 polymer ?
#
loop_
_entity_poly.entity_id
_entity_poly.type
_entity_poly.pdbx_seq_one_letter_code
_entity_poly.pdbx_strand_id
1 'polypeptide(L)'
;MKGNLDELLIQKGVSETHIKEMKETLNFGERLFSLYYKEKEEILGDIPLSKIKSLGFRGSGCLSWYDHAEGKGSNIDPRRSQIAYNHLLEQTLEQFQDFYKESPVRLIYFKDDDFYAVNGDGTHRTLWAKITGTSTISAEVTVAHKDYLAYESFKNEYRASFKLKDIIHKLMKFAPNKIETMFLWFIRKITVKEEIHNYGFVKTGLELFYIEKELSKVDKT
;
A
#
# COMPACT_ATOMS: atom_id res chain seq x y z
N MET A 1 -0.66 -15.18 13.52
CA MET A 1 -1.43 -14.47 14.56
C MET A 1 -2.91 -14.76 14.35
N LYS A 2 -3.65 -15.31 15.32
CA LYS A 2 -5.11 -15.45 15.21
C LYS A 2 -5.76 -14.72 16.38
N GLY A 3 -6.52 -13.66 16.05
CA GLY A 3 -7.62 -13.16 16.86
C GLY A 3 -7.35 -12.10 17.93
N ASN A 4 -6.15 -11.50 18.03
CA ASN A 4 -5.83 -10.61 19.16
C ASN A 4 -5.07 -9.32 18.77
N LEU A 5 -4.95 -9.00 17.48
CA LEU A 5 -4.21 -7.79 17.07
C LEU A 5 -5.01 -6.51 17.34
N ASP A 6 -6.32 -6.49 17.06
CA ASP A 6 -7.19 -5.35 17.37
C ASP A 6 -7.19 -5.00 18.86
N GLU A 7 -7.44 -5.99 19.71
CA GLU A 7 -7.47 -5.82 21.17
C GLU A 7 -6.12 -5.32 21.69
N LEU A 8 -5.02 -5.90 21.20
CA LEU A 8 -3.68 -5.44 21.55
C LEU A 8 -3.43 -3.99 21.12
N LEU A 9 -3.78 -3.62 19.89
CA LEU A 9 -3.59 -2.25 19.40
C LEU A 9 -4.39 -1.25 20.24
N ILE A 10 -5.65 -1.56 20.56
CA ILE A 10 -6.49 -0.74 21.44
C ILE A 10 -5.88 -0.65 22.84
N GLN A 11 -5.46 -1.78 23.43
CA GLN A 11 -4.82 -1.82 24.74
C GLN A 11 -3.55 -0.97 24.79
N LYS A 12 -2.78 -0.92 23.69
CA LYS A 12 -1.57 -0.11 23.57
C LYS A 12 -1.85 1.37 23.33
N GLY A 13 -3.10 1.76 23.06
CA GLY A 13 -3.52 3.16 22.88
C GLY A 13 -3.67 3.59 21.43
N VAL A 14 -3.69 2.66 20.47
CA VAL A 14 -4.02 2.98 19.07
C VAL A 14 -5.53 3.21 18.96
N SER A 15 -5.92 4.32 18.32
CA SER A 15 -7.34 4.67 18.20
C SER A 15 -8.11 3.67 17.34
N GLU A 16 -9.36 3.37 17.72
CA GLU A 16 -10.26 2.53 16.91
C GLU A 16 -10.48 3.11 15.50
N THR A 17 -10.51 4.43 15.38
CA THR A 17 -10.62 5.12 14.09
C THR A 17 -9.45 4.80 13.18
N HIS A 18 -8.21 4.83 13.70
CA HIS A 18 -7.01 4.46 12.94
C HIS A 18 -7.03 2.98 12.55
N ILE A 19 -7.40 2.08 13.47
CA ILE A 19 -7.50 0.64 13.17
C ILE A 19 -8.51 0.39 12.04
N LYS A 20 -9.67 1.06 12.09
CA LYS A 20 -10.66 1.00 11.01
C LYS A 20 -10.09 1.50 9.69
N GLU A 21 -9.38 2.63 9.70
CA GLU A 21 -8.70 3.16 8.51
C GLU A 21 -7.71 2.14 7.93
N MET A 22 -6.91 1.46 8.77
CA MET A 22 -5.93 0.46 8.32
C MET A 22 -6.56 -0.82 7.75
N LYS A 23 -7.78 -1.17 8.17
CA LYS A 23 -8.59 -2.25 7.59
C LYS A 23 -9.22 -1.86 6.25
N GLU A 24 -9.46 -0.57 6.04
CA GLU A 24 -10.10 -0.06 4.82
C GLU A 24 -9.08 0.33 3.75
N THR A 25 -7.90 0.84 4.16
CA THR A 25 -6.79 1.27 3.31
C THR A 25 -6.08 0.06 2.72
N LEU A 26 -6.03 -0.04 1.39
CA LEU A 26 -5.30 -1.13 0.74
C LEU A 26 -3.90 -0.72 0.35
N ASN A 27 -3.06 -1.75 0.31
CA ASN A 27 -1.82 -1.74 -0.43
C ASN A 27 -2.13 -1.91 -1.93
N PHE A 28 -1.50 -1.10 -2.78
CA PHE A 28 -1.41 -1.38 -4.20
C PHE A 28 0.03 -1.76 -4.59
N GLY A 29 0.14 -2.57 -5.64
CA GLY A 29 1.44 -2.89 -6.24
C GLY A 29 1.99 -1.68 -6.99
N GLU A 30 3.21 -1.32 -6.68
CA GLU A 30 4.08 -0.37 -7.37
C GLU A 30 4.61 -0.90 -8.73
N ARG A 31 4.53 -2.21 -9.00
CA ARG A 31 5.11 -2.86 -10.20
C ARG A 31 4.82 -2.14 -11.51
N LEU A 32 3.59 -1.64 -11.73
CA LEU A 32 3.26 -0.95 -12.99
C LEU A 32 4.08 0.32 -13.19
N PHE A 33 4.42 1.03 -12.11
CA PHE A 33 5.21 2.26 -12.19
C PHE A 33 6.64 1.99 -12.65
N SER A 34 7.22 0.83 -12.33
CA SER A 34 8.56 0.44 -12.79
C SER A 34 8.71 0.37 -14.31
N LEU A 35 7.59 0.30 -15.06
CA LEU A 35 7.60 0.28 -16.53
C LEU A 35 7.85 1.67 -17.14
N TYR A 36 7.60 2.74 -16.39
CA TYR A 36 7.67 4.11 -16.93
C TYR A 36 8.23 5.14 -15.94
N TYR A 37 8.82 4.72 -14.84
CA TYR A 37 9.56 5.57 -13.92
C TYR A 37 11.06 5.26 -13.96
N LYS A 38 11.88 6.30 -13.82
CA LYS A 38 13.34 6.21 -13.77
C LYS A 38 13.87 6.81 -12.49
N GLU A 39 14.65 6.03 -11.75
CA GLU A 39 15.38 6.43 -10.56
C GLU A 39 16.45 7.47 -10.91
N LYS A 40 16.63 8.50 -10.09
CA LYS A 40 17.58 9.59 -10.37
C LYS A 40 18.49 9.96 -9.21
N GLU A 41 17.96 10.00 -8.00
CA GLU A 41 18.65 10.55 -6.85
C GLU A 41 18.27 9.81 -5.58
N GLU A 42 19.12 9.89 -4.57
CA GLU A 42 18.87 9.35 -3.23
C GLU A 42 18.85 10.50 -2.22
N ILE A 43 17.84 10.50 -1.35
CA ILE A 43 17.70 11.46 -0.26
C ILE A 43 17.45 10.71 1.05
N LEU A 44 17.83 11.31 2.18
CA LEU A 44 17.50 10.81 3.52
C LEU A 44 16.51 11.78 4.16
N GLY A 45 15.47 11.26 4.82
CA GLY A 45 14.55 12.11 5.56
C GLY A 45 13.47 11.34 6.32
N ASP A 46 12.73 12.09 7.12
CA ASP A 46 11.54 11.60 7.82
C ASP A 46 10.33 11.71 6.91
N ILE A 47 9.78 10.56 6.51
CA ILE A 47 8.72 10.48 5.53
C ILE A 47 7.37 10.30 6.22
N PRO A 48 6.35 11.11 5.90
CA PRO A 48 5.00 10.90 6.40
C PRO A 48 4.47 9.52 6.01
N LEU A 49 4.08 8.70 7.00
CA LEU A 49 3.54 7.36 6.75
C LEU A 49 2.24 7.40 5.95
N SER A 50 1.51 8.53 5.97
CA SER A 50 0.35 8.78 5.13
C SER A 50 0.67 8.78 3.63
N LYS A 51 1.90 9.17 3.24
CA LYS A 51 2.38 9.17 1.84
C LYS A 51 2.93 7.83 1.37
N ILE A 52 3.19 6.88 2.28
CA ILE A 52 3.60 5.53 1.91
C ILE A 52 2.35 4.69 1.57
N LYS A 53 2.17 4.39 0.29
CA LYS A 53 0.96 3.72 -0.22
C LYS A 53 1.18 2.26 -0.62
N SER A 54 2.44 1.84 -0.70
CA SER A 54 2.80 0.48 -1.12
C SER A 54 3.89 -0.13 -0.24
N LEU A 55 3.74 -1.41 0.08
CA LEU A 55 4.74 -2.29 0.68
C LEU A 55 5.73 -2.86 -0.36
N GLY A 56 5.68 -2.36 -1.58
CA GLY A 56 6.52 -2.81 -2.69
C GLY A 56 6.25 -4.25 -3.08
N PHE A 57 7.28 -4.92 -3.62
CA PHE A 57 7.24 -6.31 -4.08
C PHE A 57 6.72 -7.32 -3.03
N ARG A 58 6.87 -7.00 -1.75
CA ARG A 58 6.44 -7.86 -0.63
C ARG A 58 4.96 -7.68 -0.30
N GLY A 59 4.35 -6.57 -0.70
CA GLY A 59 2.94 -6.28 -0.49
C GLY A 59 2.06 -6.93 -1.55
N SER A 60 1.08 -7.71 -1.13
CA SER A 60 0.03 -8.17 -2.03
C SER A 60 -0.93 -7.03 -2.34
N GLY A 61 -1.20 -6.80 -3.63
CA GLY A 61 -2.20 -5.82 -4.05
C GLY A 61 -3.60 -6.16 -3.53
N CYS A 62 -4.42 -5.14 -3.26
CA CYS A 62 -5.81 -5.27 -2.82
C CYS A 62 -6.03 -5.90 -1.43
N LEU A 63 -4.97 -6.19 -0.68
CA LEU A 63 -5.06 -6.49 0.76
C LEU A 63 -4.90 -5.21 1.57
N SER A 64 -5.61 -5.12 2.69
CA SER A 64 -5.48 -3.98 3.59
C SER A 64 -4.13 -3.98 4.30
N TRP A 65 -3.69 -2.83 4.80
CA TRP A 65 -2.51 -2.78 5.66
C TRP A 65 -2.70 -3.68 6.89
N TYR A 66 -3.90 -3.69 7.46
CA TYR A 66 -4.25 -4.59 8.55
C TYR A 66 -4.19 -6.08 8.14
N ASP A 67 -4.68 -6.44 6.95
CA ASP A 67 -4.60 -7.81 6.43
C ASP A 67 -3.14 -8.32 6.37
N HIS A 68 -2.22 -7.48 5.92
CA HIS A 68 -0.79 -7.82 5.89
C HIS A 68 -0.22 -8.01 7.30
N ALA A 69 -0.62 -7.17 8.26
CA ALA A 69 -0.19 -7.32 9.65
C ALA A 69 -0.68 -8.62 10.28
N GLU A 70 -1.89 -9.08 9.92
CA GLU A 70 -2.40 -10.40 10.31
C GLU A 70 -1.68 -11.58 9.62
N GLY A 71 -0.78 -11.29 8.68
CA GLY A 71 -0.05 -12.30 7.90
C GLY A 71 -0.84 -12.84 6.71
N LYS A 72 -1.83 -12.08 6.20
CA LYS A 72 -2.46 -12.39 4.91
C LYS A 72 -1.56 -11.88 3.78
N GLY A 73 -1.57 -12.58 2.65
CA GLY A 73 -0.70 -12.31 1.50
C GLY A 73 0.47 -13.30 1.40
N SER A 74 1.11 -13.36 0.23
CA SER A 74 2.06 -14.42 -0.10
C SER A 74 3.51 -14.14 0.31
N ASN A 75 3.89 -12.87 0.49
CA ASN A 75 5.31 -12.48 0.53
C ASN A 75 5.77 -11.77 1.83
N ILE A 76 4.91 -11.64 2.84
CA ILE A 76 5.29 -11.10 4.16
C ILE A 76 5.86 -12.23 5.02
N ASP A 77 7.11 -12.12 5.46
CA ASP A 77 7.75 -13.11 6.32
C ASP A 77 7.05 -13.20 7.69
N PRO A 78 6.38 -14.32 8.03
CA PRO A 78 5.61 -14.46 9.26
C PRO A 78 6.49 -14.45 10.51
N ARG A 79 7.76 -14.89 10.43
CA ARG A 79 8.67 -14.84 11.58
C ARG A 79 8.98 -13.41 11.99
N ARG A 80 9.28 -12.55 11.02
CA ARG A 80 9.56 -11.13 11.27
C ARG A 80 8.33 -10.38 11.79
N SER A 81 7.14 -10.71 11.26
CA SER A 81 5.88 -10.18 11.82
C SER A 81 5.66 -10.62 13.26
N GLN A 82 5.96 -11.87 13.60
CA GLN A 82 5.85 -12.36 14.98
C GLN A 82 6.84 -11.68 15.92
N ILE A 83 8.06 -11.40 15.48
CA ILE A 83 9.06 -10.64 16.26
C ILE A 83 8.53 -9.23 16.57
N ALA A 84 8.03 -8.51 15.56
CA ALA A 84 7.44 -7.19 15.78
C ALA A 84 6.22 -7.24 16.71
N TYR A 85 5.35 -8.24 16.57
CA TYR A 85 4.22 -8.45 17.48
C TYR A 85 4.68 -8.66 18.93
N ASN A 86 5.75 -9.45 19.16
CA ASN A 86 6.29 -9.67 20.50
C ASN A 86 6.88 -8.38 21.10
N HIS A 87 7.59 -7.59 20.30
CA HIS A 87 8.06 -6.27 20.75
C HIS A 87 6.90 -5.35 21.14
N LEU A 88 5.82 -5.34 20.35
CA LEU A 88 4.62 -4.57 20.69
C LEU A 88 4.00 -5.03 22.02
N LEU A 89 4.00 -6.33 22.32
CA LEU A 89 3.52 -6.86 23.60
C LEU A 89 4.36 -6.34 24.79
N GLU A 90 5.68 -6.35 24.65
CA GLU A 90 6.63 -6.03 25.72
C GLU A 90 6.80 -4.53 25.96
N GLN A 91 6.67 -3.71 24.92
CA GLN A 91 6.98 -2.28 24.96
C GLN A 91 5.73 -1.41 25.13
N THR A 92 5.91 -0.19 25.61
CA THR A 92 4.89 0.86 25.44
C THR A 92 4.75 1.22 23.97
N LEU A 93 3.61 1.84 23.58
CA LEU A 93 3.41 2.27 22.20
C LEU A 93 4.49 3.28 21.76
N GLU A 94 4.86 4.22 22.63
CA GLU A 94 5.91 5.21 22.36
C GLU A 94 7.26 4.55 22.07
N GLN A 95 7.71 3.64 22.95
CA GLN A 95 8.96 2.89 22.76
C GLN A 95 8.96 2.08 21.45
N PHE A 96 7.82 1.46 21.13
CA PHE A 96 7.68 0.69 19.90
C PHE A 96 7.77 1.58 18.66
N GLN A 97 7.20 2.79 18.71
CA GLN A 97 7.21 3.75 17.62
C GLN A 97 8.59 4.41 17.43
N ASP A 98 9.30 4.70 18.52
CA ASP A 98 10.62 5.35 18.48
C ASP A 98 11.68 4.49 17.79
N PHE A 99 11.60 3.16 17.92
CA PHE A 99 12.47 2.24 17.17
C PHE A 99 12.48 2.51 15.66
N TYR A 100 11.33 2.90 15.08
CA TYR A 100 11.22 3.16 13.63
C TYR A 100 11.78 4.52 13.20
N LYS A 101 12.07 5.43 14.14
CA LYS A 101 12.78 6.68 13.86
C LYS A 101 14.29 6.47 13.76
N GLU A 102 14.82 5.47 14.46
CA GLU A 102 16.27 5.21 14.54
C GLU A 102 16.76 4.18 13.52
N SER A 103 15.85 3.50 12.82
CA SER A 103 16.17 2.43 11.88
C SER A 103 15.63 2.73 10.48
N PRO A 104 16.38 3.47 9.64
CA PRO A 104 15.93 3.90 8.33
C PRO A 104 15.45 2.73 7.46
N VAL A 105 14.30 2.90 6.82
CA VAL A 105 13.78 1.99 5.79
C VAL A 105 14.21 2.46 4.41
N ARG A 106 14.09 1.59 3.40
CA ARG A 106 14.32 1.97 2.01
C ARG A 106 13.00 2.18 1.29
N LEU A 107 12.84 3.36 0.70
CA LEU A 107 11.66 3.74 -0.06
C LEU A 107 12.06 4.16 -1.48
N ILE A 108 11.09 4.07 -2.39
CA ILE A 108 11.12 4.76 -3.68
C ILE A 108 10.00 5.81 -3.69
N TYR A 109 10.33 7.04 -4.10
CA TYR A 109 9.39 8.14 -4.22
C TYR A 109 9.03 8.38 -5.69
N PHE A 110 7.77 8.18 -6.04
CA PHE A 110 7.24 8.46 -7.37
C PHE A 110 6.81 9.92 -7.43
N LYS A 111 7.77 10.80 -7.79
CA LYS A 111 7.63 12.25 -7.62
C LYS A 111 6.44 12.85 -8.34
N ASP A 112 6.17 12.41 -9.57
CA ASP A 112 5.10 12.94 -10.40
C ASP A 112 3.69 12.48 -9.99
N ASP A 113 3.57 11.46 -9.12
CA ASP A 113 2.31 10.94 -8.57
C ASP A 113 2.23 11.11 -7.02
N ASP A 114 3.23 11.77 -6.43
CA ASP A 114 3.37 12.10 -5.00
C ASP A 114 3.08 10.97 -4.00
N PHE A 115 3.71 9.80 -4.19
CA PHE A 115 3.62 8.72 -3.21
C PHE A 115 4.91 7.91 -3.07
N TYR A 116 5.02 7.20 -1.94
CA TYR A 116 6.15 6.35 -1.62
C TYR A 116 5.75 4.87 -1.63
N ALA A 117 6.68 4.02 -2.06
CA ALA A 117 6.61 2.57 -1.91
C ALA A 117 7.85 2.05 -1.19
N VAL A 118 7.73 0.93 -0.46
CA VAL A 118 8.91 0.25 0.10
C VAL A 118 9.75 -0.33 -1.04
N ASN A 119 11.06 -0.08 -1.01
CA ASN A 119 12.01 -0.53 -2.03
C ASN A 119 13.15 -1.34 -1.39
N GLY A 120 12.93 -2.65 -1.23
CA GLY A 120 13.91 -3.54 -0.62
C GLY A 120 13.68 -3.74 0.88
N ASP A 121 14.56 -3.20 1.72
CA ASP A 121 14.50 -3.41 3.17
C ASP A 121 13.56 -2.41 3.86
N GLY A 122 12.80 -2.89 4.85
CA GLY A 122 11.89 -2.07 5.64
C GLY A 122 10.43 -2.47 5.57
N THR A 123 10.03 -3.47 4.78
CA THR A 123 8.60 -3.87 4.64
C THR A 123 7.90 -4.06 5.99
N HIS A 124 8.46 -4.86 6.89
CA HIS A 124 7.87 -5.09 8.21
C HIS A 124 7.88 -3.83 9.07
N ARG A 125 8.97 -3.06 9.05
CA ARG A 125 9.07 -1.81 9.82
C ARG A 125 8.01 -0.80 9.38
N THR A 126 7.87 -0.58 8.08
CA THR A 126 6.83 0.27 7.49
C THR A 126 5.42 -0.23 7.84
N LEU A 127 5.17 -1.54 7.69
CA LEU A 127 3.88 -2.15 8.02
C LEU A 127 3.51 -1.91 9.48
N TRP A 128 4.42 -2.25 10.40
CA TRP A 128 4.17 -2.15 11.84
C TRP A 128 4.10 -0.70 12.31
N ALA A 129 4.95 0.20 11.80
CA ALA A 129 4.88 1.63 12.10
C ALA A 129 3.55 2.25 11.65
N LYS A 130 3.04 1.83 10.48
CA LYS A 130 1.77 2.33 9.94
C LYS A 130 0.58 1.84 10.76
N ILE A 131 0.50 0.54 11.09
CA ILE A 131 -0.66 0.02 11.83
C ILE A 131 -0.71 0.52 13.28
N THR A 132 0.43 0.87 13.87
CA THR A 132 0.48 1.46 15.22
C THR A 132 0.29 2.97 15.24
N GLY A 133 0.09 3.61 14.08
CA GLY A 133 -0.28 5.03 14.00
C GLY A 133 0.90 5.99 14.16
N THR A 134 2.12 5.56 13.83
CA THR A 134 3.27 6.47 13.78
C THR A 134 3.06 7.51 12.68
N SER A 135 3.45 8.77 12.92
CA SER A 135 3.26 9.87 11.96
C SER A 135 4.28 9.83 10.81
N THR A 136 5.56 9.60 11.15
CA THR A 136 6.68 9.57 10.21
C THR A 136 7.54 8.33 10.40
N ILE A 137 8.35 8.01 9.39
CA ILE A 137 9.38 6.98 9.47
C ILE A 137 10.66 7.51 8.83
N SER A 138 11.81 7.22 9.44
CA SER A 138 13.11 7.57 8.83
C SER A 138 13.35 6.71 7.61
N ALA A 139 13.78 7.29 6.49
CA ALA A 139 13.99 6.55 5.25
C ALA A 139 15.13 7.07 4.38
N GLU A 140 15.85 6.13 3.77
CA GLU A 140 16.63 6.31 2.55
C GLU A 140 15.66 6.21 1.36
N VAL A 141 15.58 7.26 0.55
CA VAL A 141 14.59 7.41 -0.51
C VAL A 141 15.26 7.52 -1.86
N THR A 142 15.01 6.57 -2.75
CA THR A 142 15.31 6.71 -4.17
C THR A 142 14.19 7.51 -4.84
N VAL A 143 14.48 8.69 -5.37
CA VAL A 143 13.49 9.49 -6.10
C VAL A 143 13.43 9.03 -7.55
N ALA A 144 12.22 8.72 -8.01
CA ALA A 144 11.93 8.30 -9.37
C ALA A 144 11.05 9.33 -10.08
N HIS A 145 11.34 9.55 -11.36
CA HIS A 145 10.62 10.46 -12.24
C HIS A 145 9.93 9.73 -13.37
N LYS A 146 8.75 10.22 -13.75
CA LYS A 146 7.97 9.71 -14.87
C LYS A 146 8.73 9.96 -16.19
N ASP A 147 8.99 8.89 -16.93
CA ASP A 147 9.40 8.96 -18.33
C ASP A 147 8.13 8.98 -19.19
N TYR A 148 7.79 10.16 -19.73
CA TYR A 148 6.57 10.35 -20.51
C TYR A 148 6.53 9.51 -21.80
N LEU A 149 7.68 9.24 -22.44
CA LEU A 149 7.72 8.39 -23.64
C LEU A 149 7.49 6.92 -23.28
N ALA A 150 8.06 6.47 -22.17
CA ALA A 150 7.80 5.14 -21.64
C ALA A 150 6.33 4.99 -21.20
N TYR A 151 5.76 6.05 -20.60
CA TYR A 151 4.36 6.06 -20.17
C TYR A 151 3.38 5.99 -21.35
N GLU A 152 3.64 6.70 -22.45
CA GLU A 152 2.80 6.58 -23.65
C GLU A 152 2.91 5.19 -24.30
N SER A 153 4.12 4.61 -24.31
CA SER A 153 4.31 3.21 -24.73
C SER A 153 3.51 2.24 -23.85
N PHE A 154 3.59 2.40 -22.52
CA PHE A 154 2.83 1.62 -21.54
C PHE A 154 1.32 1.74 -21.77
N LYS A 155 0.79 2.95 -21.99
CA LYS A 155 -0.63 3.18 -22.30
C LYS A 155 -1.06 2.45 -23.56
N ASN A 156 -0.21 2.43 -24.59
CA ASN A 156 -0.50 1.76 -25.85
C ASN A 156 -0.51 0.23 -25.69
N GLU A 157 0.46 -0.32 -24.97
CA GLU A 157 0.55 -1.76 -24.67
C GLU A 157 -0.65 -2.24 -23.84
N TYR A 158 -1.02 -1.47 -22.81
CA TYR A 158 -2.11 -1.80 -21.89
C TYR A 158 -3.44 -1.13 -22.26
N ARG A 159 -3.64 -0.78 -23.53
CA ARG A 159 -4.81 0.00 -24.00
C ARG A 159 -6.15 -0.60 -23.58
N ALA A 160 -6.28 -1.93 -23.59
CA ALA A 160 -7.51 -2.62 -23.15
C ALA A 160 -7.76 -2.43 -21.65
N SER A 161 -6.72 -2.48 -20.82
CA SER A 161 -6.79 -2.23 -19.38
C SER A 161 -7.17 -0.79 -19.06
N PHE A 162 -6.61 0.19 -19.79
CA PHE A 162 -7.02 1.59 -19.66
C PHE A 162 -8.49 1.82 -20.06
N LYS A 163 -8.96 1.19 -21.14
CA LYS A 163 -10.39 1.26 -21.51
C LYS A 163 -11.29 0.69 -20.42
N LEU A 164 -10.91 -0.45 -19.83
CA LEU A 164 -11.65 -1.05 -18.72
C LEU A 164 -11.67 -0.11 -17.50
N LYS A 165 -10.51 0.44 -17.12
CA LYS A 165 -10.38 1.45 -16.06
C LYS A 165 -11.37 2.60 -16.26
N ASP A 166 -11.42 3.17 -17.46
CA ASP A 166 -12.29 4.29 -17.79
C ASP A 166 -13.78 3.92 -17.76
N ILE A 167 -14.15 2.71 -18.20
CA ILE A 167 -15.52 2.20 -18.11
C ILE A 167 -15.93 2.09 -16.63
N ILE A 168 -15.08 1.50 -15.80
CA ILE A 168 -15.33 1.37 -14.36
C ILE A 168 -15.49 2.75 -13.74
N HIS A 169 -14.59 3.70 -14.04
CA HIS A 169 -14.66 5.06 -13.50
C HIS A 169 -15.99 5.75 -13.85
N LYS A 170 -16.45 5.63 -15.11
CA LYS A 170 -17.75 6.16 -15.54
C LYS A 170 -18.91 5.52 -14.79
N LEU A 171 -18.88 4.21 -14.57
CA LEU A 171 -19.92 3.50 -13.82
C LEU A 171 -19.94 3.93 -12.35
N MET A 172 -18.76 4.05 -11.73
CA MET A 172 -18.65 4.40 -10.30
C MET A 172 -19.02 5.86 -10.02
N LYS A 173 -18.87 6.78 -10.98
CA LYS A 173 -19.27 8.18 -10.84
C LYS A 173 -20.76 8.36 -10.45
N PHE A 174 -21.62 7.43 -10.87
CA PHE A 174 -23.06 7.47 -10.60
C PHE A 174 -23.50 6.42 -9.58
N ALA A 175 -22.56 5.63 -9.06
CA ALA A 175 -22.86 4.59 -8.09
C ALA A 175 -22.99 5.20 -6.68
N PRO A 176 -24.03 4.85 -5.91
CA PRO A 176 -24.03 5.12 -4.48
C PRO A 176 -22.78 4.53 -3.81
N ASN A 177 -22.23 5.22 -2.80
CA ASN A 177 -21.03 4.79 -2.08
C ASN A 177 -21.06 3.31 -1.65
N LYS A 178 -22.23 2.80 -1.25
CA LYS A 178 -22.42 1.39 -0.87
C LYS A 178 -22.12 0.41 -2.01
N ILE A 179 -22.49 0.74 -3.24
CA ILE A 179 -22.24 -0.08 -4.44
C ILE A 179 -20.74 -0.06 -4.76
N GLU A 180 -20.11 1.11 -4.64
CA GLU A 180 -18.68 1.24 -4.89
C GLU A 180 -17.85 0.45 -3.87
N THR A 181 -18.20 0.49 -2.58
CA THR A 181 -17.56 -0.33 -1.55
C THR A 181 -17.72 -1.82 -1.82
N MET A 182 -18.91 -2.25 -2.25
CA MET A 182 -19.18 -3.64 -2.61
C MET A 182 -18.38 -4.07 -3.85
N PHE A 183 -18.25 -3.20 -4.84
CA PHE A 183 -17.46 -3.44 -6.04
C PHE A 183 -15.96 -3.54 -5.73
N LEU A 184 -15.42 -2.63 -4.91
CA LEU A 184 -14.04 -2.71 -4.45
C LEU A 184 -13.79 -4.01 -3.68
N TRP A 185 -14.70 -4.44 -2.81
CA TRP A 185 -14.59 -5.73 -2.14
C TRP A 185 -14.61 -6.92 -3.12
N PHE A 186 -15.41 -6.85 -4.18
CA PHE A 186 -15.42 -7.85 -5.24
C PHE A 186 -14.10 -7.89 -6.01
N ILE A 187 -13.53 -6.73 -6.36
CA ILE A 187 -12.17 -6.63 -6.94
C ILE A 187 -11.16 -7.32 -6.03
N ARG A 188 -11.17 -7.02 -4.72
CA ARG A 188 -10.27 -7.66 -3.75
C ARG A 188 -10.34 -9.19 -3.83
N LYS A 189 -11.55 -9.76 -3.89
CA LYS A 189 -11.72 -11.21 -4.00
C LYS A 189 -11.19 -11.81 -5.30
N ILE A 190 -11.33 -11.11 -6.42
CA ILE A 190 -10.80 -11.56 -7.71
C ILE A 190 -9.27 -11.49 -7.71
N THR A 191 -8.69 -10.38 -7.24
CA THR A 191 -7.24 -10.16 -7.29
C THR A 191 -6.47 -11.09 -6.34
N VAL A 192 -7.06 -11.47 -5.20
CA VAL A 192 -6.45 -12.36 -4.20
C VAL A 192 -6.45 -13.83 -4.63
N LYS A 193 -7.41 -14.26 -5.46
CA LYS A 193 -7.38 -15.62 -6.03
C LYS A 193 -6.40 -15.66 -7.19
N GLU A 194 -5.18 -16.12 -6.92
CA GLU A 194 -4.15 -16.39 -7.94
C GLU A 194 -4.58 -17.40 -9.03
N GLU A 195 -5.74 -18.03 -8.89
CA GLU A 195 -6.29 -19.04 -9.81
C GLU A 195 -6.73 -18.51 -11.20
N ILE A 196 -6.52 -17.24 -11.51
CA ILE A 196 -7.04 -16.65 -12.74
C ILE A 196 -5.90 -16.20 -13.66
N HIS A 197 -5.20 -17.18 -14.25
CA HIS A 197 -4.16 -16.95 -15.27
C HIS A 197 -4.69 -16.33 -16.58
N ASN A 198 -6.02 -16.29 -16.82
CA ASN A 198 -6.62 -15.92 -18.10
C ASN A 198 -7.14 -14.49 -18.25
N TYR A 199 -6.95 -13.61 -17.25
CA TYR A 199 -7.57 -12.27 -17.23
C TYR A 199 -6.55 -11.12 -17.07
N GLY A 200 -5.38 -11.23 -17.70
CA GLY A 200 -4.28 -10.25 -17.58
C GLY A 200 -4.71 -8.80 -17.73
N PHE A 201 -5.46 -8.46 -18.79
CA PHE A 201 -5.91 -7.08 -19.00
C PHE A 201 -6.97 -6.61 -17.98
N VAL A 202 -7.84 -7.52 -17.52
CA VAL A 202 -8.88 -7.19 -16.52
C VAL A 202 -8.21 -6.90 -15.19
N LYS A 203 -7.30 -7.77 -14.74
CA LYS A 203 -6.52 -7.57 -13.52
C LYS A 203 -5.81 -6.22 -13.54
N THR A 204 -5.05 -5.94 -14.60
CA THR A 204 -4.34 -4.64 -14.72
C THR A 204 -5.32 -3.46 -14.79
N GLY A 205 -6.48 -3.61 -15.45
CA GLY A 205 -7.48 -2.54 -15.50
C GLY A 205 -8.11 -2.24 -14.12
N LEU A 206 -8.36 -3.27 -13.32
CA LEU A 206 -8.84 -3.12 -11.94
C LEU A 206 -7.77 -2.52 -11.02
N GLU A 207 -6.51 -2.93 -11.18
CA GLU A 207 -5.37 -2.37 -10.45
C GLU A 207 -5.18 -0.88 -10.78
N LEU A 208 -5.22 -0.51 -12.06
CA LEU A 208 -5.11 0.89 -12.51
C LEU A 208 -6.24 1.76 -11.94
N PHE A 209 -7.49 1.25 -11.95
CA PHE A 209 -8.63 1.97 -11.38
C PHE A 209 -8.44 2.22 -9.88
N TYR A 210 -7.94 1.19 -9.17
CA TYR A 210 -7.71 1.29 -7.75
C TYR A 210 -6.59 2.27 -7.40
N ILE A 211 -5.46 2.20 -8.11
CA ILE A 211 -4.33 3.12 -7.94
C ILE A 211 -4.77 4.57 -8.11
N GLU A 212 -5.47 4.89 -9.20
CA GLU A 212 -5.97 6.24 -9.47
C GLU A 212 -6.90 6.74 -8.35
N LYS A 213 -7.78 5.86 -7.85
CA LYS A 213 -8.66 6.18 -6.74
C LYS A 213 -7.90 6.49 -5.45
N GLU A 214 -6.89 5.71 -5.10
CA GLU A 214 -6.10 5.97 -3.88
C GLU A 214 -5.24 7.22 -3.98
N LEU A 215 -4.64 7.48 -5.14
CA LEU A 215 -3.84 8.69 -5.35
C LEU A 215 -4.71 9.95 -5.35
N SER A 216 -5.92 9.91 -5.90
CA SER A 216 -6.85 11.06 -5.86
C SER A 216 -7.40 11.42 -4.48
N LYS A 217 -7.17 10.59 -3.45
CA LYS A 217 -7.49 10.96 -2.05
C LYS A 217 -6.49 11.95 -1.47
N VAL A 218 -5.29 12.04 -2.03
CA VAL A 218 -4.20 12.91 -1.53
C VAL A 218 -4.49 14.38 -1.81
N ASP A 219 -5.23 14.69 -2.88
CA ASP A 219 -5.60 16.07 -3.25
C ASP A 219 -6.74 16.69 -2.42
N LYS A 220 -7.23 15.99 -1.38
CA LYS A 220 -8.43 16.41 -0.61
C LYS A 220 -8.20 16.65 0.89
N THR A 221 -6.95 16.71 1.33
CA THR A 221 -6.54 17.03 2.70
C THR A 221 -5.51 18.13 2.70
#